data_AF-A0AA42QJQ5-F1
#
_entry.id   AF-A0AA42QJQ5-F1
#
_cell.length_a   1.000
_cell.length_b   1.000
_cell.length_c   1.000
_cell.angle_alpha   90.00
_cell.angle_beta   90.00
_cell.angle_gamma   90.00
#
_symmetry.space_group_name_H-M   'P 1'
#
loop_
_entity.id
_entity.type
_entity.pdbx_description
1 polymer ?
#
loop_
_entity_poly.entity_id
_entity_poly.type
_entity_poly.pdbx_seq_one_letter_code
_entity_poly.pdbx_strand_id
1 'polypeptide(L)'
;MRNPRLLITAIALLLLGLVVNHFMQRPPAPQFAPELQGTPAARAPAAAGAGNDSGLPAFLPAEARQTIALIQRGGPFPHRQDGSTFGNREQQLPQRPRGYYREYTVDTPGARTRGTRRIVTGGDPAEAWYYTDDHYESFRSFTVPAQGAQ
;
A
#
# COMPACT_ATOMS: atom_id res chain seq x y z
N MET A 1 -5.37 55.00 13.96
CA MET A 1 -5.40 54.41 12.60
C MET A 1 -4.39 53.28 12.58
N ARG A 2 -4.80 52.01 12.49
CA ARG A 2 -3.87 50.86 12.52
C ARG A 2 -3.12 50.80 11.19
N ASN A 3 -1.78 50.77 11.22
CA ASN A 3 -0.93 50.85 10.04
C ASN A 3 -0.98 49.53 9.25
N PRO A 4 -1.66 49.48 8.08
CA PRO A 4 -1.85 48.23 7.33
C PRO A 4 -0.51 47.65 6.84
N ARG A 5 0.52 48.49 6.73
CA ARG A 5 1.88 48.10 6.35
C ARG A 5 2.50 47.11 7.34
N LEU A 6 2.28 47.29 8.64
CA LEU A 6 2.83 46.39 9.68
C LEU A 6 2.19 45.00 9.62
N LEU A 7 0.90 44.94 9.31
CA LEU A 7 0.18 43.67 9.16
C LEU A 7 0.68 42.90 7.93
N ILE A 8 0.86 43.59 6.81
CA ILE A 8 1.35 42.98 5.57
C ILE A 8 2.78 42.45 5.76
N THR A 9 3.65 43.22 6.42
CA THR A 9 5.02 42.76 6.72
C THR A 9 5.02 41.53 7.64
N ALA A 10 4.14 41.49 8.65
CA ALA A 10 4.05 40.34 9.55
C ALA A 10 3.57 39.07 8.84
N ILE A 11 2.58 39.19 7.95
CA ILE A 11 2.08 38.07 7.13
C ILE A 11 3.17 37.57 6.17
N ALA A 12 3.90 38.48 5.51
CA ALA A 12 4.98 38.10 4.62
C ALA A 12 6.10 37.32 5.35
N LEU A 13 6.48 37.76 6.55
CA LEU A 13 7.48 37.06 7.39
C LEU A 13 6.97 35.70 7.87
N LEU A 14 5.69 35.58 8.23
CA LEU A 14 5.07 34.32 8.63
C LEU A 14 5.07 33.31 7.46
N LEU A 15 4.64 33.74 6.27
CA LEU A 15 4.62 32.89 5.08
C LEU A 15 6.03 32.45 4.68
N LEU A 16 7.00 33.37 4.73
CA LEU A 16 8.40 33.04 4.48
C LEU A 16 8.92 32.00 5.48
N GLY A 17 8.61 32.15 6.77
CA GLY A 17 8.99 31.19 7.80
C GLY A 17 8.38 29.80 7.59
N LEU A 18 7.10 29.74 7.20
CA LEU A 18 6.41 28.47 6.91
C LEU A 18 7.00 27.75 5.69
N VAL A 19 7.36 28.50 4.64
CA VAL A 19 8.01 27.93 3.45
C VAL A 19 9.40 27.38 3.81
N VAL A 20 10.22 28.15 4.55
CA VAL A 20 11.54 27.68 4.99
C VAL A 20 11.43 26.43 5.86
N ASN A 21 10.49 26.39 6.80
CA ASN A 21 10.24 25.22 7.64
C ASN A 21 9.80 24.01 6.80
N HIS A 22 8.95 24.21 5.79
CA HIS A 22 8.52 23.13 4.89
C HIS A 22 9.69 22.56 4.06
N PHE A 23 10.63 23.40 3.61
CA PHE A 23 11.83 22.94 2.93
C PHE A 23 12.82 22.23 3.87
N MET A 24 12.95 22.68 5.11
CA MET A 24 13.81 22.05 6.13
C MET A 24 13.28 20.69 6.59
N GLN A 25 11.97 20.47 6.56
CA GLN A 25 11.34 19.21 6.97
C GLN A 25 11.19 18.18 5.84
N ARG A 26 11.80 18.39 4.66
CA ARG A 26 11.81 17.36 3.62
C ARG A 26 12.79 16.26 4.02
N PRO A 27 12.32 15.03 4.31
CA PRO A 27 13.25 13.92 4.51
C PRO A 27 14.06 13.72 3.22
N PRO A 28 15.35 13.35 3.32
CA PRO A 28 16.14 13.01 2.15
C PRO A 28 15.48 11.85 1.39
N ALA A 29 15.62 11.84 0.06
CA ALA A 29 15.16 10.72 -0.76
C ALA A 29 15.80 9.41 -0.25
N PRO A 30 15.04 8.30 -0.19
CA PRO A 30 15.59 7.03 0.27
C PRO A 30 16.71 6.59 -0.67
N GLN A 31 17.92 6.59 -0.12
CA GLN A 31 19.11 6.00 -0.71
C GLN A 31 18.99 4.48 -0.56
N PHE A 32 18.92 3.77 -1.69
CA PHE A 32 18.96 2.31 -1.72
C PHE A 32 20.24 1.80 -1.05
N ALA A 33 20.08 0.81 -0.17
CA ALA A 33 21.07 0.29 0.77
C ALA A 33 22.25 -0.45 0.13
N PRO A 34 23.40 -0.59 0.82
CA PRO A 34 24.25 -1.75 0.69
C PRO A 34 23.81 -2.87 1.64
N GLU A 35 23.89 -4.09 1.12
CA GLU A 35 23.47 -5.36 1.72
C GLU A 35 24.10 -5.65 3.09
N LEU A 36 23.28 -6.09 4.05
CA LEU A 36 23.76 -6.79 5.23
C LEU A 36 23.65 -8.30 4.98
N GLN A 37 24.80 -8.92 4.77
CA GLN A 37 24.98 -10.37 4.80
C GLN A 37 24.56 -10.90 6.18
N GLY A 38 23.46 -11.64 6.23
CA GLY A 38 23.00 -12.43 7.37
C GLY A 38 22.96 -13.91 7.01
N THR A 39 23.60 -14.73 7.83
CA THR A 39 23.83 -16.18 7.72
C THR A 39 22.55 -17.03 7.56
N PRO A 40 22.63 -18.25 6.99
CA PRO A 40 21.46 -19.03 6.60
C PRO A 40 20.85 -19.74 7.80
N ALA A 41 19.61 -19.38 8.16
CA ALA A 41 18.79 -20.16 9.07
C ALA A 41 18.07 -21.28 8.30
N ALA A 42 18.09 -22.47 8.87
CA ALA A 42 17.73 -23.74 8.27
C ALA A 42 16.38 -23.75 7.53
N ARG A 43 16.42 -24.32 6.32
CA ARG A 43 15.30 -24.51 5.41
C ARG A 43 14.47 -25.71 5.87
N ALA A 44 13.32 -25.45 6.48
CA ALA A 44 12.26 -26.46 6.58
C ALA A 44 11.55 -26.55 5.20
N PRO A 45 11.31 -27.74 4.64
CA PRO A 45 10.63 -27.87 3.37
C PRO A 45 9.12 -27.70 3.60
N ALA A 46 8.64 -26.45 3.59
CA ALA A 46 7.22 -26.20 3.41
C ALA A 46 6.91 -26.38 1.92
N ALA A 47 6.49 -27.60 1.59
CA ALA A 47 5.76 -28.01 0.39
C ALA A 47 5.88 -27.08 -0.83
N ALA A 48 6.86 -27.38 -1.68
CA ALA A 48 6.73 -27.13 -3.11
C ALA A 48 5.51 -27.95 -3.60
N GLY A 49 4.39 -27.26 -3.80
CA GLY A 49 3.14 -27.85 -4.27
C GLY A 49 2.46 -26.92 -5.25
N ALA A 50 2.52 -27.30 -6.52
CA ALA A 50 1.85 -26.72 -7.68
C ALA A 50 2.34 -25.32 -8.11
N GLY A 51 3.38 -25.36 -8.95
CA GLY A 51 3.52 -24.38 -10.02
C GLY A 51 2.26 -24.41 -10.89
N ASN A 52 1.31 -23.56 -10.55
CA ASN A 52 0.27 -23.12 -11.45
C ASN A 52 0.71 -21.74 -11.89
N ASP A 53 0.98 -21.59 -13.17
CA ASP A 53 1.26 -20.30 -13.79
C ASP A 53 -0.02 -19.45 -13.69
N SER A 54 -0.26 -18.91 -12.51
CA SER A 54 -1.52 -18.24 -12.16
C SER A 54 -1.65 -16.89 -12.85
N GLY A 55 -0.73 -16.53 -13.76
CA GLY A 55 -0.59 -15.21 -14.36
C GLY A 55 -0.34 -14.10 -13.35
N LEU A 56 0.00 -14.43 -12.09
CA LEU A 56 0.22 -13.46 -11.03
C LEU A 56 1.72 -13.13 -10.91
N PRO A 57 2.10 -11.86 -10.69
CA PRO A 57 3.50 -11.49 -10.57
C PRO A 57 4.23 -12.21 -9.43
N ALA A 58 5.50 -12.55 -9.67
CA ALA A 58 6.36 -13.27 -8.73
C ALA A 58 6.64 -12.53 -7.41
N PHE A 59 6.37 -11.23 -7.35
CA PHE A 59 6.57 -10.46 -6.13
C PHE A 59 5.46 -10.65 -5.09
N LEU A 60 4.32 -11.19 -5.51
CA LEU A 60 3.23 -11.45 -4.59
C LEU A 60 3.57 -12.68 -3.74
N PRO A 61 3.45 -12.59 -2.40
CA PRO A 61 3.63 -13.76 -1.55
C PRO A 61 2.51 -14.77 -1.80
N ALA A 62 2.70 -16.02 -1.39
CA ALA A 62 1.72 -17.09 -1.62
C ALA A 62 0.34 -16.76 -1.00
N GLU A 63 0.33 -16.11 0.17
CA GLU A 63 -0.88 -15.70 0.88
C GLU A 63 -1.72 -14.70 0.08
N ALA A 64 -1.09 -13.85 -0.75
CA ALA A 64 -1.81 -12.90 -1.58
C ALA A 64 -2.75 -13.59 -2.58
N ARG A 65 -2.40 -14.81 -3.03
CA ARG A 65 -3.26 -15.60 -3.93
C ARG A 65 -4.60 -15.95 -3.28
N GLN A 66 -4.58 -16.27 -1.99
CA GLN A 66 -5.79 -16.58 -1.23
C GLN A 66 -6.67 -15.33 -1.07
N THR A 67 -6.06 -14.19 -0.75
CA THR A 67 -6.76 -12.90 -0.67
C THR A 67 -7.35 -12.49 -2.02
N ILE A 68 -6.65 -12.68 -3.14
CA ILE A 68 -7.17 -12.41 -4.49
C ILE A 68 -8.40 -13.27 -4.79
N ALA A 69 -8.32 -14.58 -4.52
CA ALA A 69 -9.45 -15.49 -4.73
C ALA A 69 -10.66 -15.14 -3.85
N LEU A 70 -10.43 -14.63 -2.64
CA LEU A 70 -11.45 -14.10 -1.74
C LEU A 70 -12.13 -12.86 -2.32
N ILE A 71 -11.35 -11.90 -2.80
CA ILE A 71 -11.87 -10.66 -3.42
C ILE A 71 -12.68 -11.00 -4.67
N GLN A 72 -12.15 -11.87 -5.53
CA GLN A 72 -12.78 -12.30 -6.77
C GLN A 72 -14.15 -12.96 -6.59
N ARG A 73 -14.39 -13.65 -5.46
CA ARG A 73 -15.68 -14.29 -5.14
C ARG A 73 -16.58 -13.46 -4.22
N GLY A 74 -16.10 -12.29 -3.74
CA GLY A 74 -16.86 -11.43 -2.82
C GLY A 74 -16.85 -11.87 -1.35
N GLY A 75 -15.85 -12.62 -0.89
CA GLY A 75 -15.71 -13.08 0.50
C GLY A 75 -16.23 -14.51 0.76
N PRO A 76 -16.60 -14.86 2.01
CA PRO A 76 -16.50 -14.06 3.23
C PRO A 76 -15.03 -13.74 3.57
N PHE A 77 -14.78 -12.55 4.12
CA PHE A 77 -13.41 -12.13 4.44
C PHE A 77 -13.01 -12.49 5.88
N PRO A 78 -11.74 -12.87 6.11
CA PRO A 78 -11.28 -13.33 7.42
C PRO A 78 -11.14 -12.20 8.44
N HIS A 79 -10.80 -10.98 8.01
CA HIS A 79 -10.66 -9.84 8.91
C HIS A 79 -11.82 -8.87 8.75
N ARG A 80 -12.31 -8.35 9.88
CA ARG A 80 -13.44 -7.41 9.91
C ARG A 80 -13.23 -6.12 9.10
N GLN A 81 -11.97 -5.74 8.83
CA GLN A 81 -11.63 -4.56 8.04
C GLN A 81 -11.59 -4.84 6.54
N ASP A 82 -11.51 -6.09 6.12
CA ASP A 82 -11.40 -6.44 4.71
C ASP A 82 -12.66 -6.01 3.94
N GLY A 83 -12.47 -5.33 2.82
CA GLY A 83 -13.52 -4.70 2.03
C GLY A 83 -13.88 -3.27 2.45
N SER A 84 -13.27 -2.74 3.52
CA SER A 84 -13.46 -1.35 3.96
C SER A 84 -12.87 -0.36 2.96
N THR A 85 -13.41 0.86 2.92
CA THR A 85 -12.89 1.94 2.07
C THR A 85 -11.44 2.28 2.43
N PHE A 86 -10.55 2.20 1.44
CA PHE A 86 -9.20 2.78 1.52
C PHE A 86 -9.25 4.24 1.07
N GLY A 87 -8.78 5.15 1.93
CA GLY A 87 -8.96 6.59 1.73
C GLY A 87 -7.99 7.24 0.75
N ASN A 88 -6.84 6.60 0.46
CA ASN A 88 -5.75 7.16 -0.34
C ASN A 88 -5.39 8.62 0.06
N ARG A 89 -5.26 8.90 1.36
CA ARG A 89 -5.07 10.28 1.87
C ARG A 89 -3.68 10.82 1.56
N GLU A 90 -2.71 9.92 1.57
CA GLU A 90 -1.30 10.13 1.27
C GLU A 90 -1.04 10.18 -0.25
N GLN A 91 -2.09 9.95 -1.07
CA GLN A 91 -2.07 10.08 -2.53
C GLN A 91 -1.03 9.20 -3.24
N GLN A 92 -0.72 8.04 -2.65
CA GLN A 92 0.20 7.05 -3.25
C GLN A 92 -0.43 6.30 -4.44
N LEU A 93 -1.76 6.29 -4.54
CA LEU A 93 -2.51 5.74 -5.68
C LEU A 93 -3.11 6.88 -6.52
N PRO A 94 -3.50 6.62 -7.79
CA PRO A 94 -4.18 7.62 -8.62
C PRO A 94 -5.39 8.25 -7.94
N GLN A 95 -5.60 9.55 -8.13
CA GLN A 95 -6.74 10.25 -7.54
C GLN A 95 -8.06 9.75 -8.16
N ARG A 96 -9.01 9.37 -7.30
CA ARG A 96 -10.31 8.82 -7.66
C ARG A 96 -11.40 9.30 -6.68
N PRO A 97 -12.69 9.23 -7.04
CA PRO A 97 -13.77 9.58 -6.12
C PRO A 97 -13.71 8.78 -4.81
N ARG A 98 -14.24 9.38 -3.73
CA ARG A 98 -14.31 8.71 -2.43
C ARG A 98 -15.10 7.40 -2.54
N GLY A 99 -14.58 6.33 -1.92
CA GLY A 99 -15.19 5.01 -1.98
C GLY A 99 -14.71 4.13 -3.13
N TYR A 100 -13.91 4.67 -4.07
CA TYR A 100 -13.39 3.90 -5.19
C TYR A 100 -12.44 2.76 -4.77
N TYR A 101 -11.62 2.98 -3.72
CA TYR A 101 -10.67 1.99 -3.26
C TYR A 101 -11.18 1.20 -2.04
N ARG A 102 -10.86 -0.09 -2.00
CA ARG A 102 -11.10 -1.01 -0.88
C ARG A 102 -9.81 -1.72 -0.46
N GLU A 103 -9.64 -1.99 0.83
CA GLU A 103 -8.47 -2.69 1.36
C GLU A 103 -8.77 -4.11 1.84
N TYR A 104 -7.77 -4.98 1.73
CA TYR A 104 -7.83 -6.38 2.15
C TYR A 104 -6.51 -6.82 2.76
N THR A 105 -6.59 -7.62 3.82
CA THR A 105 -5.43 -8.17 4.50
C THR A 105 -4.81 -9.28 3.67
N VAL A 106 -3.48 -9.26 3.58
CA VAL A 106 -2.69 -10.43 3.18
C VAL A 106 -2.00 -10.93 4.43
N ASP A 107 -2.27 -12.18 4.81
CA ASP A 107 -1.74 -12.70 6.07
C ASP A 107 -0.21 -12.81 6.02
N THR A 108 0.41 -12.54 7.16
CA THR A 108 1.84 -12.81 7.39
C THR A 108 1.95 -14.05 8.27
N PRO A 109 2.56 -15.14 7.80
CA PRO A 109 2.73 -16.35 8.59
C PRO A 109 3.35 -16.08 9.96
N GLY A 110 2.73 -16.60 11.02
CA GLY A 110 3.18 -16.42 12.40
C GLY A 110 2.88 -15.06 13.03
N ALA A 111 2.30 -14.10 12.29
CA ALA A 111 1.87 -12.84 12.87
C ALA A 111 0.66 -13.04 13.79
N ARG A 112 0.66 -12.35 14.94
CA ARG A 112 -0.48 -12.32 15.89
C ARG A 112 -1.52 -11.26 15.54
N THR A 113 -1.18 -10.38 14.61
CA THR A 113 -2.01 -9.28 14.11
C THR A 113 -2.13 -9.40 12.60
N ARG A 114 -2.89 -8.49 11.97
CA ARG A 114 -3.02 -8.39 10.51
C ARG A 114 -1.70 -8.12 9.76
N GLY A 115 -0.59 -7.87 10.46
CA GLY A 115 0.69 -7.51 9.85
C GLY A 115 0.61 -6.23 9.00
N THR A 116 1.58 -6.05 8.12
CA THR A 116 1.73 -4.85 7.27
C THR A 116 1.24 -5.06 5.83
N ARG A 117 1.02 -6.31 5.41
CA ARG A 117 0.75 -6.65 4.00
C ARG A 117 -0.71 -6.44 3.64
N ARG A 118 -0.98 -5.78 2.52
CA ARG A 118 -2.34 -5.51 2.04
C ARG A 118 -2.43 -5.62 0.53
N ILE A 119 -3.63 -5.95 0.07
CA ILE A 119 -4.08 -5.66 -1.29
C ILE A 119 -5.07 -4.50 -1.22
N VAL A 120 -4.92 -3.53 -2.11
CA VAL A 120 -5.90 -2.48 -2.34
C VAL A 120 -6.47 -2.66 -3.74
N THR A 121 -7.79 -2.73 -3.86
CA THR A 121 -8.48 -2.76 -5.15
C THR A 121 -9.18 -1.45 -5.43
N GLY A 122 -9.31 -1.10 -6.71
CA GLY A 122 -10.12 0.02 -7.19
C GLY A 122 -11.28 -0.45 -8.05
N GLY A 123 -12.44 0.20 -7.90
CA GLY A 123 -13.67 -0.11 -8.63
C GLY A 123 -14.53 -1.18 -7.96
N ASP A 124 -15.75 -1.32 -8.48
CA ASP A 124 -16.73 -2.33 -8.08
C ASP A 124 -17.51 -2.78 -9.35
N PRO A 125 -17.12 -3.89 -10.01
CA PRO A 125 -16.10 -4.86 -9.61
C PRO A 125 -14.66 -4.33 -9.70
N ALA A 126 -13.72 -5.02 -9.05
CA ALA A 126 -12.31 -4.61 -9.00
C ALA A 126 -11.66 -4.59 -10.40
N GLU A 127 -11.26 -3.40 -10.85
CA GLU A 127 -10.57 -3.15 -12.12
C GLU A 127 -9.08 -2.77 -11.94
N ALA A 128 -8.72 -2.29 -10.75
CA ALA A 128 -7.35 -1.90 -10.40
C ALA A 128 -6.87 -2.66 -9.17
N TRP A 129 -5.60 -3.07 -9.16
CA TRP A 129 -5.03 -3.91 -8.11
C TRP A 129 -3.65 -3.41 -7.69
N TYR A 130 -3.45 -3.26 -6.39
CA TYR A 130 -2.22 -2.77 -5.78
C TYR A 130 -1.85 -3.63 -4.58
N TYR A 131 -0.56 -3.83 -4.37
CA TYR A 131 0.00 -4.55 -3.23
C TYR A 131 0.96 -3.65 -2.45
N THR A 132 0.91 -3.76 -1.14
CA THR A 132 1.87 -3.14 -0.20
C THR A 132 2.29 -4.21 0.80
N ASP A 133 3.59 -4.26 1.12
CA ASP A 133 4.17 -5.06 2.20
C ASP A 133 4.66 -4.20 3.38
N ASP A 134 4.53 -2.88 3.27
CA ASP A 134 5.04 -1.85 4.17
C ASP A 134 3.93 -0.99 4.79
N HIS A 135 2.71 -1.52 4.86
CA HIS A 135 1.57 -0.84 5.49
C HIS A 135 1.25 0.53 4.88
N TYR A 136 1.04 0.53 3.55
CA TYR A 136 0.62 1.67 2.73
C TYR A 136 1.70 2.76 2.50
N GLU A 137 2.96 2.50 2.88
CA GLU A 137 4.06 3.44 2.59
C GLU A 137 4.42 3.44 1.10
N SER A 138 4.37 2.29 0.43
CA SER A 138 4.55 2.15 -1.01
C SER A 138 3.60 1.11 -1.63
N PHE A 139 3.41 1.20 -2.94
CA PHE A 139 2.52 0.30 -3.68
C PHE A 139 3.14 -0.21 -4.96
N ARG A 140 2.76 -1.43 -5.30
CA ARG A 140 3.04 -2.05 -6.60
C ARG A 140 1.74 -2.43 -7.27
N SER A 141 1.51 -1.92 -8.48
CA SER A 141 0.36 -2.34 -9.28
C SER A 141 0.58 -3.73 -9.88
N PHE A 142 -0.51 -4.45 -10.09
CA PHE A 142 -0.49 -5.72 -10.82
C PHE A 142 -1.82 -5.94 -11.55
N THR A 143 -1.85 -6.97 -12.39
CA THR A 143 -3.05 -7.44 -13.07
C THR A 143 -3.43 -8.80 -12.50
N VAL A 144 -4.73 -9.02 -12.34
CA VAL A 144 -5.28 -10.33 -12.02
C VAL A 144 -5.93 -10.87 -13.29
N PRO A 145 -5.55 -12.08 -13.77
CA PRO A 145 -6.18 -12.65 -14.94
C PRO A 145 -7.68 -12.93 -14.68
N ALA A 146 -8.47 -12.82 -15.74
CA ALA A 146 -9.90 -13.13 -15.67
C ALA A 146 -10.09 -14.60 -15.25
N GLN A 147 -11.08 -14.85 -14.38
CA GLN A 147 -11.41 -16.22 -13.98
C GLN A 147 -11.79 -17.03 -15.23
N GLY A 148 -11.06 -18.12 -15.50
CA GLY A 148 -11.27 -18.97 -16.69
C GLY A 148 -10.30 -18.74 -17.86
N ALA A 149 -9.37 -17.78 -17.75
CA ALA A 149 -8.24 -17.66 -18.68
C ALA A 149 -7.09 -18.59 -18.25
N GLN A 150 -7.25 -19.89 -18.52
CA GLN A 150 -6.17 -20.89 -18.51
C GLN A 150 -6.30 -21.76 -19.76
#